data_AF-A0A1F6VAK9-F1
#
_entry.id   AF-A0A1F6VAK9-F1
#
_cell.length_a   1.000
_cell.length_b   1.000
_cell.length_c   1.000
_cell.angle_alpha   90.00
_cell.angle_beta   90.00
_cell.angle_gamma   90.00
#
_symmetry.space_group_name_H-M   'P 1'
#
loop_
_entity.id
_entity.type
_entity.pdbx_description
1 polymer ?
#
loop_
_entity_poly.entity_id
_entity_poly.type
_entity_poly.pdbx_seq_one_letter_code
_entity_poly.pdbx_strand_id
1 'polypeptide(L)'
;MGVGYRIVTSFTALLLAAAYSLPLHAQAPTAVQPVKRHPGVGSDPFSTAQIQIERLRQTASKLRLLSEQPVSSNSAESDRSEFADHKQWLRQAEQRVNGLARQWEDQLKPLNNRNTLAPVLNLNAFFESQSATLQAKLRRESLAQAPGSERVRSSGVTARLVISKMF
;
A
#
# COMPACT_ATOMS: atom_id res chain seq x y z
N MET A 1 -60.76 -33.99 -7.98
CA MET A 1 -61.92 -33.26 -8.54
C MET A 1 -62.42 -32.28 -7.48
N GLY A 2 -62.59 -31.01 -7.82
CA GLY A 2 -63.12 -30.00 -6.88
C GLY A 2 -62.44 -28.64 -7.00
N VAL A 3 -62.72 -27.97 -8.12
CA VAL A 3 -62.32 -26.60 -8.43
C VAL A 3 -63.11 -25.61 -7.56
N GLY A 4 -62.45 -24.56 -7.04
CA GLY A 4 -63.09 -23.51 -6.26
C GLY A 4 -62.38 -22.16 -6.42
N TYR A 5 -62.55 -21.56 -7.59
CA TYR A 5 -62.06 -20.23 -7.95
C TYR A 5 -62.60 -19.15 -7.00
N ARG A 6 -61.71 -18.31 -6.45
CA ARG A 6 -62.07 -16.97 -5.99
C ARG A 6 -61.47 -15.93 -6.94
N ILE A 7 -62.34 -15.47 -7.83
CA ILE A 7 -62.19 -14.26 -8.62
C ILE A 7 -62.57 -13.09 -7.71
N VAL A 8 -61.65 -12.17 -7.46
CA VAL A 8 -61.98 -10.78 -7.10
C VAL A 8 -61.14 -9.87 -7.97
N THR A 9 -61.79 -9.44 -9.04
CA THR A 9 -61.72 -8.15 -9.75
C THR A 9 -60.59 -7.17 -9.37
N SER A 10 -59.63 -7.10 -10.29
CA SER A 10 -59.11 -5.90 -10.97
C SER A 10 -59.22 -4.53 -10.29
N PHE A 11 -58.06 -3.92 -10.03
CA PHE A 11 -57.87 -2.50 -10.33
C PHE A 11 -56.67 -2.34 -11.26
N THR A 12 -57.00 -1.91 -12.47
CA THR A 12 -56.13 -1.47 -13.55
C THR A 12 -55.32 -0.26 -13.10
N ALA A 13 -54.00 -0.35 -13.19
CA ALA A 13 -53.14 0.81 -13.39
C ALA A 13 -52.05 0.44 -14.39
N LEU A 14 -52.41 0.68 -15.65
CA LEU A 14 -51.58 0.72 -16.83
C LEU A 14 -50.40 1.66 -16.58
N LEU A 15 -49.19 1.14 -16.34
CA LEU A 15 -47.98 1.95 -16.35
C LEU A 15 -47.27 1.74 -17.68
N LEU A 16 -47.52 2.74 -18.52
CA LEU A 16 -47.08 2.93 -19.89
C LEU A 16 -45.56 2.76 -19.99
N ALA A 17 -45.12 1.83 -20.84
CA ALA A 17 -43.76 1.72 -21.30
C ALA A 17 -43.42 2.94 -22.17
N ALA A 18 -42.85 3.98 -21.55
CA ALA A 18 -42.13 5.01 -22.28
C ALA A 18 -40.70 4.52 -22.47
N ALA A 19 -40.47 3.86 -23.61
CA ALA A 19 -39.16 3.66 -24.17
C ALA A 19 -38.56 5.02 -24.52
N TYR A 20 -37.95 5.68 -23.53
CA TYR A 20 -37.04 6.77 -23.79
C TYR A 20 -35.72 6.16 -24.25
N SER A 21 -35.61 6.04 -25.57
CA SER A 21 -34.35 5.97 -26.29
C SER A 21 -33.54 7.22 -25.99
N LEU A 22 -32.83 7.20 -24.86
CA LEU A 22 -31.70 8.08 -24.61
C LEU A 22 -30.63 7.71 -25.64
N PRO A 23 -30.08 8.67 -26.39
CA PRO A 23 -28.90 8.40 -27.21
C PRO A 23 -27.78 8.04 -26.24
N LEU A 24 -27.49 6.75 -26.12
CA LEU A 24 -26.15 6.26 -25.80
C LEU A 24 -25.24 6.92 -26.84
N HIS A 25 -24.71 8.08 -26.50
CA HIS A 25 -23.42 8.49 -27.04
C HIS A 25 -22.49 7.37 -26.63
N ALA A 26 -22.33 6.40 -27.55
CA ALA A 26 -21.21 5.50 -27.58
C ALA A 26 -19.98 6.40 -27.64
N GLN A 27 -19.49 6.81 -26.46
CA GLN A 27 -18.12 7.19 -26.30
C GLN A 27 -17.36 5.92 -26.63
N ALA A 28 -16.95 5.83 -27.89
CA ALA A 28 -15.91 4.91 -28.32
C ALA A 28 -14.84 4.96 -27.23
N PRO A 29 -14.37 3.82 -26.69
CA PRO A 29 -13.26 3.83 -25.77
C PRO A 29 -12.13 4.52 -26.53
N THR A 30 -11.86 5.78 -26.18
CA THR A 30 -10.65 6.45 -26.60
C THR A 30 -9.57 5.53 -26.12
N ALA A 31 -8.91 4.87 -27.07
CA ALA A 31 -7.75 4.05 -26.80
C ALA A 31 -6.88 4.92 -25.90
N VAL A 32 -6.72 4.50 -24.64
CA VAL A 32 -5.84 5.16 -23.70
C VAL A 32 -4.47 4.99 -24.34
N GLN A 33 -4.06 6.00 -25.11
CA GLN A 33 -2.74 6.02 -25.67
C GLN A 33 -1.82 5.90 -24.46
N PRO A 34 -0.93 4.90 -24.41
CA PRO A 34 0.02 4.82 -23.32
C PRO A 34 0.71 6.16 -23.30
N VAL A 35 0.50 6.92 -22.22
CA VAL A 35 1.20 8.18 -22.01
C VAL A 35 2.66 7.82 -22.12
N LYS A 36 3.28 8.19 -23.24
CA LYS A 36 4.74 8.23 -23.36
C LYS A 36 5.17 9.24 -22.33
N ARG A 37 5.42 8.75 -21.11
CA ARG A 37 6.22 9.46 -20.13
C ARG A 37 7.51 9.74 -20.87
N HIS A 38 7.67 10.99 -21.32
CA HIS A 38 8.96 11.45 -21.76
C HIS A 38 9.90 11.12 -20.60
N PRO A 39 10.99 10.35 -20.82
CA PRO A 39 11.93 10.09 -19.76
C PRO A 39 12.42 11.47 -19.35
N GLY A 40 12.02 11.88 -18.14
CA GLY A 40 12.48 13.11 -17.55
C GLY A 40 13.99 13.14 -17.67
N VAL A 41 14.51 14.30 -18.06
CA VAL A 41 15.92 14.65 -18.12
C VAL A 41 16.74 13.87 -17.09
N GLY A 42 17.45 12.85 -17.58
CA GLY A 42 18.78 12.46 -17.11
C GLY A 42 18.96 11.92 -15.69
N SER A 43 18.04 11.14 -15.10
CA SER A 43 18.43 10.29 -13.96
C SER A 43 18.85 8.91 -14.44
N ASP A 44 20.13 8.58 -14.29
CA ASP A 44 20.64 7.22 -14.49
C ASP A 44 19.77 6.21 -13.70
N PRO A 45 19.16 5.20 -14.36
CA PRO A 45 18.26 4.27 -13.69
C PRO A 45 18.95 3.49 -12.58
N PHE A 46 20.28 3.32 -12.65
CA PHE A 46 21.05 2.70 -11.59
C PHE A 46 21.16 3.61 -10.36
N SER A 47 21.46 4.91 -10.56
CA SER A 47 21.37 5.92 -9.50
C SER A 47 19.98 5.99 -8.86
N THR A 48 18.91 5.93 -9.66
CA THR A 48 17.53 5.87 -9.13
C THR A 48 17.33 4.66 -8.21
N ALA A 49 17.80 3.49 -8.62
CA ALA A 49 17.69 2.26 -7.83
C ALA A 49 18.47 2.36 -6.50
N GLN A 50 19.67 2.94 -6.52
CA GLN A 50 20.45 3.19 -5.30
C GLN A 50 19.75 4.15 -4.34
N ILE A 51 19.14 5.22 -4.86
CA ILE A 51 18.35 6.17 -4.05
C ILE A 51 17.19 5.45 -3.36
N GLN A 52 16.50 4.54 -4.06
CA GLN A 52 15.40 3.76 -3.49
C GLN A 52 15.89 2.82 -2.37
N ILE A 53 17.03 2.16 -2.55
CA ILE A 53 17.66 1.32 -1.51
C ILE A 53 18.01 2.15 -0.28
N GLU A 54 18.54 3.35 -0.47
CA GLU A 54 18.91 4.21 0.66
C GLU A 54 17.66 4.71 1.41
N ARG A 55 16.56 5.03 0.70
CA ARG A 55 15.27 5.36 1.32
C ARG A 55 14.73 4.21 2.17
N LEU A 56 14.88 2.96 1.71
CA LEU A 56 14.53 1.78 2.50
C LEU A 56 15.35 1.70 3.79
N ARG A 57 16.67 1.87 3.72
CA ARG A 57 17.55 1.85 4.91
C ARG A 57 17.21 2.95 5.91
N GLN A 58 16.96 4.16 5.42
CA GLN A 58 16.50 5.27 6.26
C GLN A 58 15.16 4.96 6.93
N THR A 59 14.25 4.29 6.21
CA THR A 59 12.96 3.89 6.75
C THR A 59 13.10 2.83 7.83
N ALA A 60 13.90 1.79 7.59
CA ALA A 60 14.25 0.79 8.60
C ALA A 60 14.87 1.44 9.85
N SER A 61 15.77 2.40 9.67
CA SER A 61 16.41 3.13 10.77
C SER A 61 15.40 3.94 11.59
N LYS A 62 14.45 4.62 10.93
CA LYS A 62 13.36 5.34 11.62
C LYS A 62 12.45 4.39 12.39
N LEU A 63 12.10 3.23 11.82
CA LEU A 63 11.30 2.21 12.50
C LEU A 63 12.03 1.64 13.73
N ARG A 64 13.35 1.43 13.63
CA ARG A 64 14.19 1.05 14.77
C ARG A 64 14.12 2.10 15.88
N LEU A 65 14.30 3.37 15.56
CA LEU A 65 14.26 4.46 16.55
C LEU A 65 12.90 4.53 17.24
N LEU A 66 11.80 4.36 16.52
CA LEU A 66 10.46 4.28 17.11
C LEU A 66 10.36 3.10 18.08
N SER A 67 10.96 1.95 17.76
CA SER A 67 10.94 0.77 18.62
C SER A 67 11.79 0.91 19.90
N GLU A 68 12.72 1.87 19.92
CA GLU A 68 13.65 2.11 21.03
C GLU A 68 13.11 3.17 22.00
N GLN A 69 11.93 3.74 21.73
CA GLN A 69 11.31 4.72 22.62
C GLN A 69 11.07 4.13 24.02
N PRO A 70 11.43 4.85 25.09
CA PRO A 70 11.26 4.38 26.45
C PRO A 70 9.79 4.38 26.86
N VAL A 71 9.38 3.31 27.57
CA VAL A 71 8.08 3.24 28.24
C VAL A 71 8.20 3.90 29.60
N SER A 72 7.20 4.68 30.00
CA SER A 72 7.17 5.30 31.33
C SER A 72 7.09 4.21 32.41
N SER A 73 7.91 4.33 33.47
CA SER A 73 7.85 3.44 34.62
C SER A 73 6.48 3.43 35.30
N ASN A 74 5.74 4.55 35.19
CA ASN A 74 4.44 4.75 35.81
C ASN A 74 3.25 4.29 34.93
N SER A 75 3.52 3.66 33.79
CA SER A 75 2.46 3.13 32.91
C SER A 75 1.75 1.93 33.55
N ALA A 76 0.44 1.82 33.33
CA ALA A 76 -0.34 0.65 33.71
C ALA A 76 0.16 -0.61 32.99
N GLU A 77 -0.08 -1.79 33.57
CA GLU A 77 0.41 -3.05 32.99
C GLU A 77 -0.19 -3.31 31.59
N SER A 78 -1.45 -2.96 31.38
CA SER A 78 -2.10 -3.04 30.05
C SER A 78 -1.47 -2.13 29.01
N ASP A 79 -1.03 -0.93 29.41
CA ASP A 79 -0.27 -0.06 28.52
C ASP A 79 1.08 -0.69 28.18
N ARG A 80 1.78 -1.26 29.17
CA ARG A 80 3.09 -1.91 28.95
C ARG A 80 2.99 -3.08 27.98
N SER A 81 1.94 -3.91 28.08
CA SER A 81 1.72 -5.00 27.13
C SER A 81 1.44 -4.47 25.71
N GLU A 82 0.57 -3.47 25.55
CA GLU A 82 0.33 -2.85 24.23
C GLU A 82 1.62 -2.24 23.64
N PHE A 83 2.44 -1.60 24.48
CA PHE A 83 3.74 -1.08 24.07
C PHE A 83 4.71 -2.18 23.65
N ALA A 84 4.74 -3.32 24.34
CA ALA A 84 5.59 -4.45 24.00
C ALA A 84 5.20 -5.04 22.64
N ASP A 85 3.91 -5.25 22.41
CA ASP A 85 3.38 -5.76 21.13
C ASP A 85 3.67 -4.79 19.99
N HIS A 86 3.45 -3.49 20.22
CA HIS A 86 3.75 -2.45 19.24
C HIS A 86 5.25 -2.39 18.91
N LYS A 87 6.11 -2.49 19.92
CA LYS A 87 7.57 -2.53 19.76
C LYS A 87 8.01 -3.75 18.97
N GLN A 88 7.43 -4.92 19.25
CA GLN A 88 7.70 -6.14 18.50
C GLN A 88 7.33 -5.97 17.02
N TRP A 89 6.16 -5.41 16.74
CA TRP A 89 5.76 -5.11 15.37
C TRP A 89 6.70 -4.12 14.67
N LEU A 90 7.12 -3.05 15.34
CA LEU A 90 8.08 -2.09 14.78
C LEU A 90 9.41 -2.76 14.41
N ARG A 91 9.91 -3.67 15.26
CA ARG A 91 11.11 -4.47 14.98
C ARG A 91 10.91 -5.39 13.77
N GLN A 92 9.77 -6.06 13.68
CA GLN A 92 9.46 -6.90 12.52
C GLN A 92 9.35 -6.07 11.23
N ALA A 93 8.73 -4.89 11.29
CA ALA A 93 8.65 -3.98 10.16
C ALA A 93 10.04 -3.50 9.72
N GLU A 94 10.89 -3.09 10.67
CA GLU A 94 12.28 -2.72 10.42
C GLU A 94 13.06 -3.85 9.73
N GLN A 95 13.00 -5.07 10.26
CA GLN A 95 13.69 -6.22 9.69
C GLN A 95 13.24 -6.51 8.25
N ARG A 96 11.94 -6.42 7.96
CA ARG A 96 11.40 -6.65 6.61
C ARG A 96 11.85 -5.58 5.63
N VAL A 97 11.83 -4.31 6.03
CA VAL A 97 12.29 -3.18 5.20
C VAL A 97 13.78 -3.26 4.93
N ASN A 98 14.58 -3.55 5.97
CA ASN A 98 16.02 -3.70 5.85
C ASN A 98 16.41 -4.94 5.02
N GLY A 99 15.67 -6.04 5.19
CA GLY A 99 15.82 -7.24 4.37
C GLY A 99 15.57 -6.96 2.88
N LEU A 100 14.53 -6.20 2.56
CA LEU A 100 14.24 -5.78 1.18
C LEU A 100 15.38 -4.92 0.61
N ALA A 101 15.90 -3.96 1.38
CA ALA A 101 17.02 -3.12 0.95
C ALA A 101 18.27 -3.95 0.59
N ARG A 102 18.61 -4.95 1.42
CA ARG A 102 19.74 -5.85 1.17
C ARG A 102 19.53 -6.71 -0.07
N GLN A 103 18.33 -7.26 -0.24
CA GLN A 103 17.99 -8.07 -1.42
C GLN A 103 18.16 -7.27 -2.72
N TRP A 104 17.68 -6.02 -2.73
CA TRP A 104 17.82 -5.15 -3.90
C TRP A 104 19.27 -4.76 -4.17
N GLU A 105 20.04 -4.49 -3.12
CA GLU A 105 21.47 -4.21 -3.25
C GLU A 105 22.22 -5.39 -3.87
N ASP A 106 21.94 -6.61 -3.42
CA ASP A 106 22.54 -7.82 -3.97
C ASP A 106 22.16 -8.04 -5.45
N GLN A 107 20.95 -7.64 -5.85
CA GLN A 107 20.49 -7.67 -7.25
C GLN A 107 21.14 -6.59 -8.12
N LEU A 108 21.48 -5.42 -7.56
CA LEU A 108 22.13 -4.32 -8.28
C LEU A 108 23.65 -4.50 -8.41
N LYS A 109 24.32 -5.11 -7.44
CA LYS A 109 25.78 -5.37 -7.45
C LYS A 109 26.32 -5.89 -8.80
N PRO A 110 25.75 -6.95 -9.42
CA PRO A 110 26.28 -7.48 -10.67
C PRO A 110 26.05 -6.57 -11.88
N LEU A 111 25.13 -5.61 -11.78
CA LEU A 111 24.78 -4.69 -12.87
C LEU A 111 25.63 -3.41 -12.87
N ASN A 112 26.25 -3.05 -11.75
CA ASN A 112 27.15 -1.89 -11.67
C ASN A 112 28.34 -2.00 -12.66
N ASN A 113 28.77 -3.24 -12.95
CA ASN A 113 29.91 -3.51 -13.84
C ASN A 113 29.50 -3.74 -15.31
N ARG A 114 28.20 -3.75 -15.62
CA ARG A 114 27.67 -4.03 -16.95
C ARG A 114 26.99 -2.77 -17.48
N ASN A 115 27.48 -2.22 -18.59
CA ASN A 115 26.89 -1.06 -19.28
C ASN A 115 25.51 -1.39 -19.91
N THR A 116 24.55 -1.86 -19.10
CA THR A 116 23.25 -2.34 -19.56
C THR A 116 22.14 -1.57 -18.86
N LEU A 117 21.50 -0.64 -19.58
CA LEU A 117 20.41 0.19 -19.06
C LEU A 117 19.04 -0.52 -19.08
N ALA A 118 18.80 -1.40 -20.07
CA ALA A 118 17.50 -2.08 -20.22
C ALA A 118 17.13 -3.04 -19.06
N PRO A 119 18.07 -3.85 -18.52
CA PRO A 119 17.78 -4.68 -17.34
C PRO A 119 17.48 -3.84 -16.08
N VAL A 120 18.14 -2.69 -15.92
CA VAL A 120 17.96 -1.81 -14.75
C VAL A 120 16.59 -1.13 -14.76
N LEU A 121 16.08 -0.74 -15.93
CA LEU A 121 14.71 -0.21 -16.07
C LEU A 121 13.64 -1.24 -15.65
N ASN A 122 13.85 -2.52 -15.99
CA ASN A 122 12.95 -3.59 -15.57
C ASN A 122 13.03 -3.81 -14.04
N LEU A 123 14.23 -3.76 -13.47
CA LEU A 123 14.42 -3.84 -12.02
C LEU A 123 13.76 -2.69 -11.26
N ASN A 124 13.79 -1.46 -11.78
CA ASN A 124 13.13 -0.34 -11.13
C ASN A 124 11.61 -0.55 -11.04
N ALA A 125 10.98 -1.04 -12.10
CA ALA A 125 9.55 -1.39 -12.06
C ALA A 125 9.25 -2.54 -11.08
N PHE A 126 10.15 -3.52 -11.01
CA PHE A 126 10.06 -4.61 -10.04
C PHE A 126 10.20 -4.12 -8.58
N PHE A 127 11.18 -3.23 -8.32
CA PHE A 127 11.38 -2.58 -7.03
C PHE A 127 10.14 -1.76 -6.63
N GLU A 128 9.56 -0.99 -7.54
CA GLU A 128 8.29 -0.26 -7.35
C GLU A 128 7.10 -1.18 -7.00
N SER A 129 7.04 -2.37 -7.59
CA SER A 129 6.00 -3.35 -7.27
C SER A 129 6.17 -3.97 -5.87
N GLN A 130 7.40 -4.41 -5.55
CA GLN A 130 7.70 -5.04 -4.26
C GLN A 130 7.53 -4.05 -3.10
N SER A 131 7.98 -2.82 -3.31
CA SER A 131 7.82 -1.71 -2.37
C SER A 131 6.37 -1.41 -2.04
N ALA A 132 5.52 -1.22 -3.06
CA ALA A 132 4.11 -0.96 -2.88
C ALA A 132 3.42 -2.09 -2.12
N THR A 133 3.79 -3.34 -2.42
CA THR A 133 3.27 -4.53 -1.73
C THR A 133 3.65 -4.54 -0.26
N LEU A 134 4.93 -4.31 0.07
CA LEU A 134 5.39 -4.26 1.45
C LEU A 134 4.74 -3.09 2.21
N GLN A 135 4.68 -1.91 1.58
CA GLN A 135 4.05 -0.71 2.16
C GLN A 135 2.57 -0.97 2.49
N ALA A 136 1.82 -1.57 1.57
CA ALA A 136 0.42 -1.93 1.79
C ALA A 136 0.27 -2.94 2.94
N LYS A 137 1.14 -3.96 3.00
CA LYS A 137 1.14 -4.95 4.07
C LYS A 137 1.38 -4.31 5.43
N LEU A 138 2.44 -3.52 5.57
CA LEU A 138 2.79 -2.86 6.82
C LEU A 138 1.71 -1.86 7.27
N ARG A 139 1.07 -1.16 6.33
CA ARG A 139 -0.08 -0.29 6.64
C ARG A 139 -1.27 -1.07 7.19
N ARG A 140 -1.63 -2.19 6.55
CA ARG A 140 -2.74 -3.03 7.02
C ARG A 140 -2.45 -3.59 8.42
N GLU A 141 -1.24 -4.10 8.64
CA GLU A 141 -0.82 -4.60 9.97
C GLU A 141 -0.87 -3.51 11.03
N SER A 142 -0.42 -2.28 10.71
CA SER A 142 -0.50 -1.15 11.64
C SER A 142 -1.93 -0.74 11.99
N LEU A 143 -2.86 -0.83 11.04
CA LEU A 143 -4.27 -0.51 11.27
C LEU A 143 -4.98 -1.57 12.11
N ALA A 144 -4.57 -2.84 11.99
CA ALA A 144 -5.15 -3.95 12.73
C ALA A 144 -4.85 -3.92 14.25
N GLN A 145 -3.82 -3.19 14.70
CA GLN A 145 -3.42 -3.16 16.12
C GLN A 145 -4.39 -2.44 17.06
N ALA A 146 -5.32 -1.62 16.54
CA ALA A 146 -6.35 -0.88 17.29
C ALA A 146 -6.01 -0.58 18.78
N PRO A 147 -4.94 0.20 19.07
CA PRO A 147 -4.43 0.33 20.43
C PRO A 147 -5.35 1.18 21.32
N GLY A 148 -5.55 0.77 22.56
CA GLY A 148 -6.26 1.57 23.56
C GLY A 148 -5.42 2.78 24.00
N SER A 149 -4.11 2.58 24.18
CA SER A 149 -3.18 3.59 24.67
C SER A 149 -2.93 4.71 23.64
N GLU A 150 -3.10 5.98 24.07
CA GLU A 150 -2.89 7.15 23.21
C GLU A 150 -1.45 7.24 22.69
N ARG A 151 -0.47 6.88 23.53
CA ARG A 151 0.93 6.91 23.10
C ARG A 151 1.22 5.86 22.03
N VAL A 152 0.68 4.65 22.18
CA VAL A 152 0.82 3.60 21.16
C VAL A 152 0.10 4.01 19.87
N ARG A 153 -1.07 4.64 19.97
CA ARG A 153 -1.75 5.24 18.81
C ARG A 153 -0.90 6.29 18.10
N SER A 154 -0.33 7.24 18.83
CA SER A 154 0.55 8.29 18.30
C SER A 154 1.83 7.73 17.65
N SER A 155 2.48 6.77 18.30
CA SER A 155 3.61 6.02 17.73
C SER A 155 3.21 5.30 16.45
N GLY A 156 2.05 4.63 16.44
CA GLY A 156 1.49 3.98 15.27
C GLY A 156 1.20 4.93 14.11
N VAL A 157 0.69 6.14 14.39
CA VAL A 157 0.54 7.19 13.36
C VAL A 157 1.89 7.59 12.77
N THR A 158 2.89 7.80 13.63
CA THR A 158 4.25 8.14 13.19
C THR A 158 4.87 7.04 12.35
N ALA A 159 4.71 5.77 12.76
CA ALA A 159 5.16 4.61 11.99
C ALA A 159 4.50 4.55 10.60
N ARG A 160 3.18 4.79 10.51
CA ARG A 160 2.46 4.87 9.23
C ARG A 160 2.97 6.00 8.34
N LEU A 161 3.31 7.15 8.92
CA LEU A 161 3.90 8.26 8.18
C LEU A 161 5.29 7.89 7.64
N VAL A 162 6.12 7.23 8.45
CA VAL A 162 7.43 6.74 8.02
C VAL A 162 7.29 5.74 6.87
N ILE A 163 6.41 4.74 7.01
CA ILE A 163 6.09 3.75 5.97
C ILE A 163 5.53 4.42 4.70
N SER A 164 4.79 5.53 4.84
CA SER A 164 4.26 6.27 3.69
C SER A 164 5.33 6.90 2.80
N LYS A 165 6.49 7.22 3.37
CA LYS A 165 7.61 7.92 2.72
C LYS A 165 8.72 6.98 2.25
N MET A 166 8.46 5.66 2.25
CA MET A 166 9.48 4.66 2.00
C MET A 166 9.95 4.64 0.53
N PHE A 167 9.17 5.20 -0.40
CA PHE A 167 9.44 5.22 -1.84
C PHE A 167 8.99 6.55 -2.45
#